data_AF-A0A0F5ING4-F1
#
_entry.id   AF-A0A0F5ING4-F1
#
_cell.length_a   1.000
_cell.length_b   1.000
_cell.length_c   1.000
_cell.angle_alpha   90.00
_cell.angle_beta   90.00
_cell.angle_gamma   90.00
#
_symmetry.space_group_name_H-M   'P 1'
#
loop_
_entity.id
_entity.type
_entity.pdbx_description
1 polymer ?
#
loop_
_entity_poly.entity_id
_entity_poly.type
_entity_poly.pdbx_seq_one_letter_code
_entity_poly.pdbx_strand_id
1 'polypeptide(L)'
;MRERDGHLSRSKEHKLAAYKASLRDRLGASVIFPEDRVTISAKNHKAVAFAVKDIALRLRECSERKRDGQLYYLMYDIFTFKASPAAVKRFYYMGLEDREVGK
;
A
#
# COMPACT_ATOMS: atom_id res chain seq x y z
N MET A 1 1.62 -17.61 -14.96
CA MET A 1 1.32 -19.05 -15.18
C MET A 1 1.87 -19.83 -13.99
N ARG A 2 1.05 -20.02 -12.95
CA ARG A 2 1.40 -20.79 -11.74
C ARG A 2 1.27 -22.28 -12.05
N GLU A 3 2.10 -23.14 -11.45
CA GLU A 3 1.90 -24.60 -11.52
C GLU A 3 0.73 -25.02 -10.62
N ARG A 4 0.27 -26.28 -10.71
CA ARG A 4 -0.95 -26.77 -10.04
C ARG A 4 -0.96 -26.53 -8.53
N ASP A 5 0.21 -26.34 -7.95
CA ASP A 5 0.42 -26.15 -6.51
C ASP A 5 0.55 -24.65 -6.12
N GLY A 6 0.26 -23.74 -7.05
CA GLY A 6 0.31 -22.28 -6.81
C GLY A 6 1.71 -21.68 -6.81
N HIS A 7 2.76 -22.50 -6.73
CA HIS A 7 4.16 -22.08 -6.84
C HIS A 7 4.65 -22.07 -8.30
N LEU A 8 5.67 -21.25 -8.54
CA LEU A 8 6.40 -21.24 -9.81
C LEU A 8 7.56 -22.23 -9.69
N SER A 9 7.89 -22.91 -10.78
CA SER A 9 9.17 -23.64 -10.82
C SER A 9 10.35 -22.67 -10.70
N ARG A 10 11.45 -23.13 -10.11
CA ARG A 10 12.65 -22.31 -9.84
C ARG A 10 13.15 -21.52 -11.05
N SER A 11 13.08 -22.10 -12.26
CA SER A 11 13.44 -21.42 -13.51
C SER A 11 12.49 -20.25 -13.84
N LYS A 12 11.19 -20.41 -13.58
CA LYS A 12 10.19 -19.36 -13.79
C LYS A 12 10.32 -18.25 -12.74
N GLU A 13 10.66 -18.58 -11.49
CA GLU A 13 10.96 -17.58 -10.46
C GLU A 13 12.15 -16.72 -10.85
N HIS A 14 13.23 -17.35 -11.33
CA HIS A 14 14.41 -16.63 -11.79
C HIS A 14 14.11 -15.72 -12.98
N LYS A 15 13.33 -16.20 -13.96
CA LYS A 15 12.85 -15.37 -15.10
C LYS A 15 11.99 -14.21 -14.62
N LEU A 16 11.07 -14.44 -13.69
CA LEU A 16 10.22 -13.38 -13.13
C LEU A 16 11.08 -12.30 -12.44
N ALA A 17 12.05 -12.70 -11.63
CA ALA A 17 12.97 -11.77 -10.98
C ALA A 17 13.74 -10.90 -11.99
N ALA A 18 14.25 -11.50 -13.07
CA ALA A 18 14.95 -10.78 -14.14
C ALA A 18 14.03 -9.77 -14.85
N TYR A 19 12.78 -10.15 -15.15
CA TYR A 19 11.81 -9.22 -15.74
C TYR A 19 11.45 -8.07 -14.80
N LYS A 20 11.25 -8.35 -13.51
CA LYS A 20 10.99 -7.30 -12.49
C LYS A 20 12.15 -6.31 -12.41
N ALA A 21 13.39 -6.80 -12.44
CA ALA A 21 14.59 -5.95 -12.45
C ALA A 21 14.64 -5.05 -13.70
N SER A 22 14.47 -5.63 -14.90
CA SER A 22 14.47 -4.85 -16.14
C SER A 22 13.36 -3.80 -16.19
N LEU A 23 12.18 -4.08 -15.62
CA LEU A 23 11.09 -3.11 -15.52
C LEU A 23 11.44 -1.94 -14.59
N ARG A 24 12.08 -2.22 -13.44
CA ARG A 24 12.54 -1.17 -12.51
C ARG A 24 13.55 -0.24 -13.17
N ASP A 25 14.53 -0.81 -13.88
CA ASP A 25 15.56 -0.03 -14.58
C ASP A 25 14.96 0.86 -15.67
N ARG A 26 14.02 0.33 -16.45
CA ARG A 26 13.38 1.08 -17.56
C ARG A 26 12.43 2.18 -17.07
N LEU A 27 11.73 1.95 -15.97
CA LEU A 27 10.74 2.89 -15.45
C LEU A 27 11.36 3.92 -14.48
N GLY A 28 12.61 3.70 -14.04
CA GLY A 28 13.26 4.57 -13.05
C GLY A 28 12.53 4.62 -11.70
N ALA A 29 11.65 3.65 -11.45
CA ALA A 29 10.78 3.61 -10.28
C ALA A 29 10.75 2.20 -9.71
N SER A 30 10.69 2.13 -8.37
CA SER A 30 10.42 0.90 -7.66
C SER A 30 8.98 0.45 -7.94
N VAL A 31 8.79 -0.38 -8.96
CA VAL A 31 7.52 -1.05 -9.24
C VAL A 31 7.29 -2.09 -8.15
N ILE A 32 6.24 -1.89 -7.35
CA ILE A 32 5.76 -2.86 -6.36
C ILE A 32 4.76 -3.77 -7.09
N PHE A 33 5.14 -5.03 -7.26
CA PHE A 33 4.23 -6.02 -7.81
C PHE A 33 3.24 -6.47 -6.72
N PRO A 34 2.01 -6.89 -7.06
CA PRO A 34 1.01 -7.30 -6.08
C PRO A 34 1.50 -8.35 -5.07
N GLU A 35 2.33 -9.30 -5.53
CA GLU A 35 2.96 -10.32 -4.69
C GLU A 35 4.08 -9.81 -3.78
N ASP A 36 4.65 -8.64 -4.09
CA ASP A 36 5.71 -8.00 -3.30
C ASP A 36 5.11 -7.02 -2.27
N ARG A 37 3.79 -6.83 -2.26
CA ARG A 37 3.10 -5.94 -1.32
C ARG A 37 3.25 -6.45 0.11
N VAL A 38 3.52 -5.53 1.02
CA VAL A 38 3.60 -5.86 2.44
C VAL A 38 2.20 -6.18 2.96
N THR A 39 2.04 -7.36 3.57
CA THR A 39 0.76 -7.77 4.13
C THR A 39 0.54 -7.16 5.50
N ILE A 40 -0.51 -6.35 5.64
CA ILE A 40 -0.90 -5.69 6.89
C ILE A 40 -1.98 -6.51 7.58
N SER A 41 -1.72 -6.88 8.84
CA SER A 41 -2.68 -7.61 9.66
C SER A 41 -3.92 -6.76 9.99
N ALA A 42 -5.04 -7.42 10.29
CA ALA A 42 -6.25 -6.73 10.72
C ALA A 42 -6.06 -5.95 12.04
N LYS A 43 -5.06 -6.29 12.88
CA LYS A 43 -4.75 -5.53 14.10
C LYS A 43 -4.02 -4.21 13.79
N ASN A 44 -3.25 -4.17 12.70
CA ASN A 44 -2.36 -3.04 12.40
C ASN A 44 -2.95 -2.06 11.36
N HIS A 45 -4.08 -2.39 10.72
CA HIS A 45 -4.64 -1.57 9.65
C HIS A 45 -4.98 -0.14 10.08
N LYS A 46 -5.48 0.06 11.32
CA LYS A 46 -5.77 1.39 11.90
C LYS A 46 -4.53 2.26 11.95
N ALA A 47 -3.43 1.73 12.51
CA ALA A 47 -2.17 2.47 12.66
C ALA A 47 -1.58 2.87 11.29
N VAL A 48 -1.61 1.96 10.32
CA VAL A 48 -1.14 2.26 8.96
C VAL A 48 -2.02 3.32 8.29
N ALA A 49 -3.35 3.20 8.37
CA ALA A 49 -4.26 4.17 7.77
C ALA A 49 -4.07 5.60 8.35
N PHE A 50 -3.86 5.71 9.66
CA PHE A 50 -3.57 6.99 10.32
C PHE A 50 -2.23 7.56 9.88
N ALA A 51 -1.15 6.76 9.89
CA ALA A 51 0.17 7.23 9.49
C ALA A 51 0.19 7.75 8.04
N VAL A 52 -0.50 7.07 7.12
CA VAL A 52 -0.61 7.54 5.73
C VAL A 52 -1.43 8.83 5.63
N LYS A 53 -2.53 8.96 6.38
CA LYS A 53 -3.30 10.21 6.42
C LYS A 53 -2.46 11.36 7.00
N ASP A 54 -1.62 11.12 7.99
CA ASP A 54 -0.75 12.15 8.58
C ASP A 54 0.28 12.65 7.56
N ILE A 55 0.86 11.74 6.77
CA ILE A 55 1.72 12.12 5.64
C ILE A 55 0.91 12.94 4.62
N ALA A 56 -0.32 12.54 4.30
CA ALA A 56 -1.17 13.27 3.35
C ALA A 56 -1.49 14.69 3.83
N LEU A 57 -1.73 14.88 5.13
CA LEU A 57 -1.97 16.18 5.74
C LEU A 57 -0.71 17.06 5.67
N ARG A 58 0.46 16.52 6.04
CA ARG A 58 1.74 17.26 5.94
C ARG A 58 2.06 17.69 4.50
N LEU A 59 1.86 16.79 3.52
CA LEU A 59 2.07 17.13 2.12
C LEU A 59 1.09 18.19 1.61
N ARG A 60 -0.14 18.21 2.14
CA ARG A 60 -1.12 19.26 1.84
C ARG A 60 -0.71 20.60 2.47
N GLU A 61 -0.11 20.62 3.65
CA GLU A 61 0.42 21.85 4.25
C GLU A 61 1.59 22.42 3.43
N CYS A 62 2.44 21.55 2.87
CA CYS A 62 3.57 21.96 2.05
C CYS A 62 3.20 22.30 0.59
N SER A 63 1.99 21.98 0.13
CA SER A 63 1.59 22.22 -1.27
C SER A 63 0.24 22.92 -1.35
N GLU A 64 0.17 24.03 -2.10
CA GLU A 64 -1.09 24.76 -2.34
C GLU A 64 -2.17 23.92 -3.06
N ARG A 65 -1.83 22.70 -3.49
CA ARG A 65 -2.74 21.77 -4.15
C ARG A 65 -3.47 20.90 -3.15
N LYS A 66 -4.80 21.01 -3.11
CA LYS A 66 -5.70 20.06 -2.43
C LYS A 66 -5.71 18.72 -3.17
N ARG A 67 -4.72 17.86 -2.91
CA ARG A 67 -4.71 16.46 -3.38
C ARG A 67 -5.16 15.52 -2.27
N ASP A 68 -6.37 15.74 -1.73
CA ASP A 68 -6.89 14.80 -0.73
C ASP A 68 -7.17 13.44 -1.36
N GLY A 69 -6.90 12.37 -0.63
CA GLY A 69 -7.14 10.99 -1.09
C GLY A 69 -6.12 10.40 -2.08
N GLN A 70 -5.11 11.14 -2.59
CA GLN A 70 -4.10 10.53 -3.47
C GLN A 70 -3.31 9.41 -2.78
N LEU A 71 -2.90 9.64 -1.52
CA LEU A 71 -2.18 8.63 -0.76
C LEU A 71 -3.06 7.47 -0.30
N TYR A 72 -4.39 7.63 -0.26
CA TYR A 72 -5.30 6.53 0.05
C TYR A 72 -5.19 5.40 -0.97
N TYR A 73 -5.21 5.73 -2.26
CA TYR A 73 -5.09 4.73 -3.32
C TYR A 73 -3.68 4.18 -3.41
N LEU A 74 -2.66 5.03 -3.28
CA LEU A 74 -1.26 4.61 -3.29
C LEU A 74 -0.95 3.60 -2.16
N MET A 75 -1.60 3.74 -1.00
CA MET A 75 -1.48 2.80 0.10
C MET A 75 -1.89 1.37 -0.31
N TYR A 76 -2.91 1.20 -1.16
CA TYR A 76 -3.31 -0.12 -1.67
C TYR A 76 -2.41 -0.66 -2.78
N ASP A 77 -1.62 0.21 -3.43
CA ASP A 77 -0.58 -0.23 -4.36
C ASP A 77 0.64 -0.80 -3.62
N ILE A 78 0.87 -0.35 -2.38
CA ILE A 78 2.00 -0.75 -1.53
C ILE A 78 1.63 -1.92 -0.60
N PHE A 79 0.42 -1.91 -0.04
CA PHE A 79 0.01 -2.81 1.04
C PHE A 79 -1.15 -3.73 0.65
N THR A 80 -1.10 -4.95 1.16
CA THR A 80 -2.22 -5.89 1.15
C THR A 80 -2.84 -5.93 2.54
N PHE A 81 -4.03 -5.35 2.72
CA PHE A 81 -4.72 -5.35 4.01
C PHE A 81 -5.55 -6.62 4.23
N LYS A 82 -5.44 -7.22 5.41
CA LYS A 82 -6.34 -8.29 5.87
C LYS A 82 -7.65 -7.75 6.48
N ALA A 83 -7.77 -6.44 6.68
CA ALA A 83 -9.01 -5.78 7.08
C ALA A 83 -9.89 -5.46 5.86
N SER A 84 -11.19 -5.24 6.08
CA SER A 84 -12.08 -4.86 4.98
C SER A 84 -11.72 -3.46 4.44
N PRO A 85 -11.91 -3.20 3.13
CA PRO A 85 -11.64 -1.87 2.56
C PRO A 85 -12.43 -0.76 3.25
N ALA A 86 -13.66 -1.05 3.68
CA ALA A 86 -14.49 -0.11 4.43
C ALA A 86 -13.89 0.27 5.79
N ALA A 87 -13.30 -0.69 6.52
CA ALA A 87 -12.64 -0.42 7.79
C ALA A 87 -11.39 0.46 7.61
N VAL A 88 -10.56 0.13 6.61
CA VAL A 88 -9.36 0.93 6.28
C VAL A 88 -9.77 2.35 5.86
N LYS A 89 -10.79 2.49 5.01
CA LYS A 89 -11.34 3.79 4.59
C LYS A 89 -11.84 4.61 5.76
N ARG A 90 -12.58 4.00 6.68
CA ARG A 90 -13.10 4.66 7.89
C ARG A 90 -11.96 5.29 8.70
N PHE A 91 -10.87 4.56 8.94
CA PHE A 91 -9.75 5.10 9.71
C PHE A 91 -8.94 6.13 8.92
N TYR A 92 -8.75 5.96 7.61
CA TYR A 92 -8.02 6.93 6.80
C TYR A 92 -8.70 8.31 6.79
N TYR A 93 -10.03 8.36 6.69
CA TYR A 93 -10.80 9.60 6.66
C TYR A 93 -11.29 10.07 8.04
N MET A 94 -10.92 9.37 9.12
CA MET A 94 -11.25 9.77 10.48
C MET A 94 -10.59 11.12 10.82
N GLY A 95 -11.39 12.08 11.30
CA GLY A 95 -10.92 13.38 11.77
C GLY A 95 -9.96 13.21 12.94
N LEU A 96 -9.00 14.13 13.10
CA LEU A 96 -7.98 14.03 14.16
C LEU A 96 -8.61 13.97 15.56
N GLU A 97 -9.67 14.74 15.78
CA GLU A 97 -10.44 14.78 17.03
C GLU A 97 -11.06 13.40 17.37
N ASP A 98 -11.55 12.68 16.36
CA ASP A 98 -12.15 11.35 16.52
C ASP A 98 -11.12 10.24 16.78
N ARG A 99 -9.82 10.51 16.61
CA ARG A 99 -8.76 9.51 16.81
C ARG A 99 -8.41 9.30 18.28
N GLU A 100 -8.51 10.36 19.08
CA GLU A 100 -8.12 10.35 20.50
C GLU A 100 -9.17 9.69 21.41
N VAL A 101 -10.41 9.62 20.95
CA VAL A 101 -11.55 9.02 21.70
C VAL A 101 -11.44 7.49 21.80
N GLY A 102 -10.55 6.85 21.05
CA GLY A 102 -10.33 5.41 21.08
C GLY A 102 -9.14 4.98 21.92
N LYS A 103 -9.16 5.24 23.23
CA LYS A 103 -8.31 4.57 24.23
C LYS A 103 -9.15 3.62 25.08
#